data_AF-A0A1Y1N181-F1
#
_entry.id   AF-A0A1Y1N181-F1
#
_cell.length_a   1.000
_cell.length_b   1.000
_cell.length_c   1.000
_cell.angle_alpha   90.00
_cell.angle_beta   90.00
_cell.angle_gamma   90.00
#
_symmetry.space_group_name_H-M   'P 1'
#
loop_
_entity.id
_entity.type
_entity.pdbx_description
1 polymer ?
#
loop_
_entity_poly.entity_id
_entity_poly.type
_entity_poly.pdbx_seq_one_letter_code
_entity_poly.pdbx_strand_id
1 'polypeptide(L)'
;MMEECFGEGPFVFRLNDSGSGPQLLTQVCLERGWKEFNPVNGDHWNLWWKTSGFPTSHHRALYGWQYINHIPKGSAICRKDNLARYLRCMRKVYGSIYDFRYIICAS
;
A
#
# COMPACT_ATOMS: atom_id res chain seq x y z
N MET A 1 -23.10 -7.24 7.26
CA MET A 1 -22.68 -6.75 5.93
C MET A 1 -21.16 -6.68 5.77
N MET A 2 -20.39 -7.52 6.48
CA MET A 2 -18.96 -7.76 6.21
C MET A 2 -18.71 -9.24 5.83
N GLU A 3 -19.66 -10.13 6.11
CA GLU A 3 -19.58 -11.58 5.87
C GLU A 3 -19.67 -12.00 4.40
N GLU A 4 -20.19 -11.16 3.49
CA GLU A 4 -20.34 -11.57 2.07
C GLU A 4 -19.07 -11.36 1.23
N CYS A 5 -18.09 -10.57 1.69
CA CYS A 5 -16.87 -10.28 0.93
C CYS A 5 -15.70 -11.23 1.24
N PHE A 6 -15.78 -11.93 2.37
CA PHE A 6 -14.90 -13.04 2.70
C PHE A 6 -15.66 -14.31 2.33
N GLY A 7 -15.65 -14.69 1.06
CA GLY A 7 -16.20 -16.00 0.66
C GLY A 7 -15.69 -17.10 1.60
N GLU A 8 -16.41 -18.21 1.73
CA GLU A 8 -16.23 -19.24 2.78
C GLU A 8 -14.81 -19.87 2.95
N GLY A 9 -13.79 -19.38 2.24
CA GLY A 9 -12.40 -19.77 2.34
C GLY A 9 -11.50 -18.81 3.14
N PRO A 10 -10.25 -19.21 3.39
CA PRO A 10 -9.27 -18.40 4.10
C PRO A 10 -8.90 -17.14 3.30
N PHE A 11 -8.63 -16.04 4.00
CA PHE A 11 -8.12 -14.82 3.37
C PHE A 11 -6.78 -15.09 2.69
N VAL A 12 -6.66 -14.69 1.42
CA VAL A 12 -5.50 -15.02 0.59
C VAL A 12 -4.57 -13.81 0.44
N PHE A 13 -3.31 -13.96 0.85
CA PHE A 13 -2.28 -12.92 0.69
C PHE A 13 -1.29 -13.28 -0.41
N ARG A 14 -0.84 -12.28 -1.16
CA ARG A 14 0.14 -12.37 -2.23
C ARG A 14 1.30 -11.45 -1.94
N LEU A 15 2.53 -11.93 -2.14
CA LEU A 15 3.76 -11.15 -2.00
C LEU A 15 4.20 -10.59 -3.36
N ASN A 16 5.42 -10.05 -3.46
CA ASN A 16 5.95 -9.42 -4.66
C ASN A 16 5.74 -10.27 -5.94
N ASP A 17 5.97 -9.70 -7.12
CA ASP A 17 5.81 -10.45 -8.38
C ASP A 17 6.67 -11.73 -8.41
N SER A 18 7.81 -11.74 -7.69
CA SER A 18 8.72 -12.88 -7.49
C SER A 18 8.26 -13.91 -6.44
N GLY A 19 7.16 -13.65 -5.72
CA GLY A 19 6.73 -14.46 -4.57
C GLY A 19 7.54 -14.25 -3.30
N SER A 20 8.63 -13.47 -3.34
CA SER A 20 9.42 -13.15 -2.14
C SER A 20 8.87 -11.92 -1.43
N GLY A 21 9.00 -11.86 -0.10
CA GLY A 21 8.58 -10.71 0.70
C GLY A 21 9.29 -10.68 2.05
N PRO A 22 9.04 -9.65 2.89
CA PRO A 22 9.58 -9.62 4.25
C PRO A 22 9.12 -10.86 5.03
N GLN A 23 10.05 -11.61 5.61
CA GLN A 23 9.75 -12.86 6.35
C GLN A 23 8.71 -12.64 7.46
N LEU A 24 8.81 -11.50 8.16
CA LEU A 24 7.86 -11.10 9.20
C LEU A 24 6.43 -11.00 8.67
N LEU A 25 6.23 -10.52 7.43
CA LEU A 25 4.91 -10.40 6.84
C LEU A 25 4.29 -11.79 6.61
N THR A 26 5.07 -12.71 6.05
CA THR A 26 4.65 -14.10 5.85
C THR A 26 4.26 -14.74 7.18
N GLN A 27 5.10 -14.60 8.21
CA GLN A 27 4.82 -15.13 9.55
C GLN A 27 3.51 -14.58 10.12
N VAL A 28 3.32 -13.26 10.12
CA VAL A 28 2.12 -12.62 10.65
C VAL A 28 0.86 -13.04 9.89
N CYS A 29 0.94 -13.20 8.56
CA CYS A 29 -0.20 -13.65 7.77
C CYS A 29 -0.56 -15.12 8.08
N LEU A 30 0.43 -16.00 8.18
CA LEU A 30 0.21 -17.42 8.51
C LEU A 30 -0.34 -17.59 9.94
N GLU A 31 0.18 -16.85 10.92
CA GLU A 31 -0.32 -16.86 12.31
C GLU A 31 -1.78 -16.39 12.42
N ARG A 32 -2.25 -15.56 11.48
CA ARG A 32 -3.65 -15.12 11.37
C ARG A 32 -4.55 -16.12 10.65
N GLY A 33 -4.02 -17.26 10.21
CA GLY A 33 -4.75 -18.27 9.43
C GLY A 33 -4.98 -17.88 7.96
N TRP A 34 -4.20 -16.94 7.43
CA TRP A 34 -4.30 -16.56 6.01
C TRP A 34 -3.51 -17.54 5.14
N LYS A 35 -3.99 -17.71 3.90
CA LYS A 35 -3.37 -18.59 2.92
C LYS A 35 -2.48 -17.80 1.98
N GLU A 36 -1.31 -18.33 1.66
CA GLU A 36 -0.46 -17.75 0.62
C GLU A 36 -1.06 -18.02 -0.77
N PHE A 37 -1.08 -16.99 -1.62
CA PHE A 37 -1.61 -17.05 -2.97
C PHE A 37 -0.82 -18.05 -3.82
N ASN A 38 -1.54 -19.01 -4.42
CA ASN A 38 -0.98 -19.94 -5.38
C ASN A 38 -1.63 -19.75 -6.76
N PRO A 39 -0.87 -19.34 -7.79
CA PRO A 39 -1.42 -19.11 -9.13
C PRO A 39 -1.93 -20.39 -9.82
N VAL A 40 -1.45 -21.58 -9.41
CA VAL A 40 -1.85 -22.88 -9.99
C VAL A 40 -3.25 -23.29 -9.52
N ASN A 41 -3.63 -22.91 -8.30
CA ASN A 41 -4.88 -23.32 -7.68
C ASN A 41 -6.09 -22.48 -8.12
N GLY A 42 -5.89 -21.48 -9.00
CA GLY A 42 -6.93 -20.53 -9.36
C GLY A 42 -7.40 -19.66 -8.19
N ASP A 43 -6.57 -19.52 -7.14
CA ASP A 43 -6.92 -18.71 -5.97
C ASP A 43 -7.20 -17.26 -6.40
N HIS A 44 -8.17 -16.61 -5.75
CA HIS A 44 -8.33 -15.17 -5.83
C HIS A 44 -7.66 -14.53 -4.61
N TRP A 45 -6.76 -13.59 -4.84
CA TRP A 45 -6.07 -12.89 -3.74
C TRP A 45 -6.94 -11.78 -3.16
N ASN A 46 -6.82 -11.57 -1.85
CA ASN A 46 -7.44 -10.47 -1.12
C ASN A 46 -6.42 -9.37 -0.79
N LEU A 47 -5.21 -9.71 -0.36
CA LEU A 47 -4.13 -8.74 -0.14
C LEU A 47 -2.99 -8.98 -1.10
N TRP A 48 -2.53 -7.94 -1.77
CA TRP A 48 -1.26 -7.98 -2.49
C TRP A 48 -0.27 -6.97 -1.90
N TRP A 49 0.76 -7.51 -1.24
CA TRP A 49 1.82 -6.73 -0.65
C TRP A 49 3.03 -6.67 -1.57
N LYS A 50 3.45 -5.45 -1.92
CA LYS A 50 4.65 -5.21 -2.73
C LYS A 50 5.56 -4.20 -2.07
N THR A 51 6.86 -4.40 -2.25
CA THR A 51 7.89 -3.41 -1.90
C THR A 51 7.89 -2.26 -2.91
N SER A 52 7.75 -2.57 -4.20
CA SER A 52 7.63 -1.59 -5.27
C SER A 52 6.22 -1.00 -5.36
N GLY A 53 6.13 0.22 -5.90
CA GLY A 53 4.84 0.87 -6.11
C GLY A 53 4.00 0.18 -7.20
N PHE A 54 2.69 0.45 -7.16
CA PHE A 54 1.74 -0.01 -8.18
C PHE A 54 1.50 1.07 -9.24
N PRO A 55 1.31 0.69 -10.52
CA PRO A 55 0.83 1.61 -11.54
C PRO A 55 -0.58 2.14 -11.20
N THR A 56 -0.90 3.37 -11.61
CA THR A 56 -2.24 3.96 -11.42
C THR A 56 -3.37 3.09 -11.99
N SER A 57 -3.12 2.36 -13.08
CA SER A 57 -4.08 1.43 -13.67
C SER A 57 -4.45 0.28 -12.73
N HIS A 58 -3.49 -0.22 -11.94
CA HIS A 58 -3.75 -1.29 -10.98
C HIS A 58 -4.71 -0.85 -9.88
N HIS A 59 -4.55 0.36 -9.36
CA HIS A 59 -5.47 0.90 -8.36
C HIS A 59 -6.93 0.97 -8.86
N ARG A 60 -7.13 1.25 -10.15
CA ARG A 60 -8.47 1.32 -10.76
C ARG A 60 -9.09 -0.04 -11.05
N ALA A 61 -8.25 -1.07 -11.15
CA ALA A 61 -8.66 -2.43 -11.47
C ALA A 61 -8.90 -3.31 -10.23
N LEU A 62 -8.73 -2.76 -9.02
CA LEU A 62 -8.99 -3.48 -7.77
C LEU A 62 -10.49 -3.75 -7.61
N TYR A 63 -10.81 -4.98 -7.24
CA TYR A 63 -12.15 -5.32 -6.75
C TYR A 63 -12.35 -4.85 -5.31
N GLY A 64 -13.61 -4.74 -4.87
CA GLY A 64 -13.93 -4.24 -3.51
C GLY A 64 -13.38 -5.08 -2.36
N TRP A 65 -13.05 -6.37 -2.62
CA TRP A 65 -12.43 -7.30 -1.67
C TRP A 65 -10.90 -7.35 -1.79
N GLN A 66 -10.30 -6.54 -2.67
CA GLN A 66 -8.87 -6.51 -2.94
C GLN A 66 -8.20 -5.30 -2.31
N TYR A 67 -7.10 -5.56 -1.62
CA TYR A 67 -6.33 -4.61 -0.87
C TYR A 67 -4.87 -4.65 -1.31
N ILE A 68 -4.24 -3.47 -1.35
CA ILE A 68 -2.81 -3.32 -1.63
C ILE A 68 -2.19 -2.35 -0.63
N ASN A 69 -0.90 -2.51 -0.36
CA ASN A 69 -0.20 -1.73 0.67
C ASN A 69 0.30 -0.35 0.20
N HIS A 70 -0.12 0.11 -0.98
CA HIS A 70 0.24 1.43 -1.52
C HIS A 70 -1.00 2.27 -1.79
N ILE A 71 -0.92 3.56 -1.49
CA ILE A 71 -1.95 4.53 -1.87
C ILE A 71 -1.66 5.11 -3.26
N PRO A 72 -2.70 5.37 -4.08
CA PRO A 72 -2.52 6.05 -5.35
C PRO A 72 -1.82 7.41 -5.14
N LYS A 73 -0.81 7.71 -5.96
CA LYS A 73 -0.05 8.97 -5.93
C LYS A 73 0.67 9.26 -4.59
N GLY A 74 0.99 8.26 -3.78
CA GLY A 74 1.74 8.45 -2.52
C GLY A 74 3.08 9.17 -2.69
N SER A 75 3.73 9.04 -3.85
CA SER A 75 4.96 9.76 -4.21
C SER A 75 4.84 11.29 -4.19
N ALA A 76 3.62 11.84 -4.19
CA ALA A 76 3.38 13.26 -4.04
C ALA A 76 3.91 13.80 -2.69
N ILE A 77 3.83 13.02 -1.61
CA ILE A 77 4.33 13.43 -0.29
C ILE A 77 5.60 12.68 0.11
N CYS A 78 5.83 11.48 -0.44
CA CYS A 78 7.01 10.68 -0.11
C CYS A 78 8.28 11.13 -0.85
N ARG A 79 8.17 11.97 -1.88
CA ARG A 79 9.35 12.56 -2.53
C ARG A 79 9.70 13.92 -1.93
N LYS A 80 10.97 14.08 -1.59
CA LYS A 80 11.56 15.28 -0.96
C LYS A 80 11.24 16.58 -1.69
N ASP A 81 11.39 16.57 -3.01
CA ASP A 81 11.11 17.71 -3.90
C ASP A 81 9.63 18.11 -3.92
N ASN A 82 8.74 17.13 -4.07
CA ASN A 82 7.29 17.37 -4.06
C ASN A 82 6.81 17.83 -2.69
N LEU A 83 7.27 17.19 -1.61
CA LEU A 83 6.90 17.55 -0.24
C LEU A 83 7.30 18.99 0.08
N ALA A 84 8.53 19.38 -0.24
CA ALA A 84 9.00 20.75 -0.02
C ALA A 84 8.15 21.78 -0.79
N ARG A 85 7.77 21.46 -2.04
CA ARG A 85 6.88 22.30 -2.84
C ARG A 85 5.48 22.40 -2.21
N TYR A 86 4.88 21.28 -1.80
CA TYR A 86 3.56 21.29 -1.18
C TYR A 86 3.55 22.05 0.14
N LEU A 87 4.53 21.85 1.03
CA LEU A 87 4.63 22.61 2.27
C LEU A 87 4.84 24.12 2.02
N ARG A 88 5.50 24.50 0.92
CA ARG A 88 5.60 25.91 0.50
C ARG A 88 4.25 26.48 0.08
N CYS A 89 3.48 25.74 -0.71
CA CYS A 89 2.14 26.14 -1.11
C CYS A 89 1.17 26.19 0.09
N MET A 90 1.17 25.17 0.93
CA MET A 90 0.31 25.10 2.12
C MET A 90 0.61 26.23 3.10
N ARG A 91 1.88 26.59 3.32
CA ARG A 91 2.23 27.77 4.13
C ARG A 91 1.68 29.07 3.56
N LYS A 92 1.66 29.24 2.24
CA LYS A 92 1.09 30.45 1.62
C LYS A 92 -0.41 30.59 1.88
N VAL A 93 -1.13 29.46 1.96
CA VAL A 93 -2.59 29.44 2.12
C VAL A 93 -2.99 29.46 3.60
N TYR A 94 -2.31 28.68 4.43
CA TYR A 94 -2.70 28.43 5.82
C TYR A 94 -1.75 29.02 6.86
N GLY A 95 -0.72 29.74 6.42
CA GLY A 95 0.20 30.45 7.31
C GLY A 95 1.18 29.54 8.06
N SER A 96 1.56 29.99 9.26
CA SER A 96 2.66 29.41 10.06
C SER A 96 2.40 28.01 10.62
N ILE A 97 1.17 27.49 10.52
CA ILE A 97 0.87 26.10 10.91
C ILE A 97 1.69 25.08 10.09
N TYR A 98 2.20 25.47 8.92
CA TYR A 98 3.09 24.68 8.07
C TYR A 98 4.59 25.04 8.20
N ASP A 99 5.01 25.64 9.32
CA ASP A 99 6.42 25.97 9.61
C ASP A 99 7.18 24.86 10.36
N PHE A 100 6.62 23.66 10.49
CA PHE A 100 7.32 22.47 11.04
C PHE A 100 8.42 21.90 10.12
N ARG A 101 9.01 22.73 9.24
CA ARG A 101 10.02 22.29 8.26
C ARG A 101 11.35 21.99 8.95
N TYR A 102 11.50 20.79 9.47
CA TYR A 102 12.82 20.23 9.72
C TYR A 102 13.52 20.03 8.37
N ILE A 103 14.46 20.93 8.07
CA ILE A 103 15.66 20.71 7.27
C ILE A 103 15.46 19.69 6.13
N ILE A 104 14.64 20.04 5.16
CA ILE A 104 14.50 19.25 3.92
C ILE A 104 15.69 19.55 2.98
N CYS A 105 16.74 20.26 3.42
CA CYS A 105 17.90 20.62 2.58
C CYS A 105 19.30 20.50 3.26
N ALA A 106 19.46 19.83 4.41
CA ALA A 106 20.83 19.47 4.87
C ALA A 106 21.16 18.04 4.43
N SER A 107 21.63 17.90 3.20
CA SER A 107 22.41 16.76 2.69
C SER A 107 23.08 17.23 1.40
#